data_AF-A0A6V7JBA5-F1
#
_entry.id   AF-A0A6V7JBA5-F1
#
_cell.length_a   1.000
_cell.length_b   1.000
_cell.length_c   1.000
_cell.angle_alpha   90.00
_cell.angle_beta   90.00
_cell.angle_gamma   90.00
#
_symmetry.space_group_name_H-M   'P 1'
#
loop_
_entity.id
_entity.type
_entity.pdbx_description
1 polymer ?
#
loop_
_entity_poly.entity_id
_entity_poly.type
_entity_poly.pdbx_seq_one_letter_code
_entity_poly.pdbx_strand_id
1 'polypeptide(L)' 'MMAQLSGLFVLIFAISLTSGEIKNVGWWKNAVFYQIYPRSFMDANNDGVGDLK' A
#
# COMPACT_ATOMS: atom_id res chain seq x y z
N MET A 1 -34.62 0.33 -32.54
CA MET A 1 -33.40 1.13 -32.23
C MET A 1 -33.27 1.46 -30.74
N MET A 2 -34.35 1.76 -30.00
CA MET A 2 -34.32 2.07 -28.55
C MET A 2 -33.99 0.87 -27.62
N ALA A 3 -34.27 -0.37 -28.02
CA ALA A 3 -34.07 -1.56 -27.18
C ALA A 3 -32.61 -2.01 -26.98
N GLN A 4 -31.68 -1.53 -27.82
CA GLN A 4 -30.25 -1.86 -27.70
C GLN A 4 -29.53 -0.95 -26.69
N LEU A 5 -30.07 0.24 -26.41
CA LEU A 5 -29.49 1.21 -25.48
C LEU A 5 -29.77 0.85 -24.00
N SER A 6 -30.89 0.17 -23.70
CA SER A 6 -31.22 -0.28 -22.34
C SER A 6 -30.34 -1.42 -21.85
N GLY A 7 -29.98 -2.36 -22.74
CA GLY A 7 -29.10 -3.49 -22.40
C GLY A 7 -27.69 -3.04 -22.00
N LEU A 8 -27.15 -2.01 -22.65
CA LEU A 8 -25.85 -1.44 -22.31
C LEU A 8 -25.87 -0.80 -20.92
N PHE A 9 -26.96 -0.13 -20.56
CA PHE A 9 -27.12 0.49 -19.24
C PHE A 9 -27.18 -0.55 -18.12
N VAL A 10 -27.91 -1.66 -18.35
CA VAL A 10 -27.97 -2.80 -17.43
C VAL A 10 -26.60 -3.46 -17.28
N LEU A 11 -25.85 -3.60 -18.37
CA LEU A 11 -24.51 -4.17 -18.35
C LEU A 11 -23.54 -3.27 -17.58
N ILE A 12 -23.54 -1.96 -17.82
CA ILE A 12 -22.70 -0.99 -17.09
C ILE A 12 -23.06 -0.97 -15.60
N PHE A 13 -24.35 -1.01 -15.28
CA PHE A 13 -24.83 -1.06 -13.89
C PHE A 13 -24.41 -2.36 -13.20
N ALA A 14 -24.55 -3.51 -13.87
CA ALA A 14 -24.11 -4.80 -13.35
C ALA A 14 -22.59 -4.84 -13.12
N ILE A 15 -21.78 -4.31 -14.05
CA ILE A 15 -20.32 -4.21 -13.91
C ILE A 15 -19.97 -3.33 -12.70
N SER A 16 -20.65 -2.19 -12.54
CA SER A 16 -20.44 -1.28 -11.41
C SER A 16 -20.72 -1.92 -10.05
N LEU A 17 -21.67 -2.87 -9.97
CA LEU A 17 -21.95 -3.63 -8.74
C LEU A 17 -20.86 -4.67 -8.40
N THR A 18 -20.03 -5.06 -9.38
CA THR A 18 -19.00 -6.11 -9.22
C THR A 18 -17.58 -5.56 -9.07
N SER A 19 -17.38 -4.24 -9.11
CA SER A 19 -16.05 -3.66 -8.91
C SER A 19 -15.59 -3.89 -7.47
N GLY A 20 -14.62 -4.78 -7.28
CA GLY A 20 -13.99 -4.99 -5.98
C GLY A 20 -13.12 -3.79 -5.60
N GLU A 21 -13.24 -3.32 -4.36
CA GLU A 21 -12.32 -2.32 -3.82
C GLU A 21 -10.92 -2.92 -3.66
N ILE A 22 -9.91 -2.36 -4.35
CA ILE A 22 -8.53 -2.60 -3.97
C ILE A 22 -8.28 -1.83 -2.68
N LYS A 23 -8.38 -2.53 -1.55
CA LYS A 23 -8.01 -1.97 -0.25
C LYS A 23 -6.51 -1.68 -0.26
N ASN A 24 -6.17 -0.41 -0.47
CA ASN A 24 -4.84 0.09 -0.24
C ASN A 24 -4.61 0.15 1.28
N VAL A 25 -4.37 -1.02 1.86
CA VAL A 25 -3.86 -1.15 3.22
C VAL A 25 -2.46 -0.53 3.18
N GLY A 26 -2.33 0.69 3.72
CA GLY A 26 -1.10 1.47 3.63
C GLY A 26 0.16 0.65 3.96
N TRP A 27 1.29 1.01 3.36
CA TRP A 27 2.53 0.22 3.33
C TRP A 27 2.92 -0.43 4.68
N TRP A 28 2.68 0.28 5.78
CA TRP A 28 2.98 -0.15 7.15
C TRP A 28 2.22 -1.40 7.60
N LYS A 29 1.05 -1.70 7.03
CA LYS A 29 0.22 -2.86 7.41
C LYS A 29 0.84 -4.20 7.03
N ASN A 30 1.71 -4.21 6.01
CA ASN A 30 2.39 -5.41 5.52
C ASN A 30 3.92 -5.29 5.66
N ALA A 31 4.41 -4.27 6.36
CA ALA A 31 5.84 -4.06 6.56
C ALA A 31 6.33 -4.79 7.82
N VAL A 32 7.55 -5.32 7.76
CA VAL A 32 8.29 -5.81 8.93
C VAL A 32 9.13 -4.66 9.47
N PHE A 33 8.97 -4.34 10.75
CA PHE A 33 9.72 -3.26 11.40
C PHE A 33 10.86 -3.82 12.24
N TYR A 34 12.03 -3.19 12.12
CA TYR A 34 13.17 -3.41 13.00
C TYR A 34 13.39 -2.16 13.83
N GLN A 35 13.32 -2.29 15.15
CA GLN A 35 13.67 -1.21 16.05
C GLN A 35 15.18 -1.24 16.27
N ILE A 36 15.84 -0.13 15.98
CA ILE A 36 17.29 0.02 16.12
C ILE A 36 17.57 1.01 17.24
N TYR A 37 18.52 0.68 18.10
CA TYR A 37 19.11 1.60 19.08
C TYR A 37 20.43 2.15 18.50
N PRO A 38 20.46 3.36 17.92
CA PRO A 38 21.55 3.80 17.04
C PRO A 38 22.92 3.80 17.71
N ARG A 39 22.99 4.26 18.97
CA ARG A 39 24.24 4.40 19.73
C ARG A 39 24.95 3.07 20.02
N SER A 40 24.29 1.93 19.81
CA SER A 40 24.88 0.59 19.98
C SER A 40 24.79 -0.29 18.73
N PHE A 41 24.42 0.28 17.57
CA PHE A 41 24.24 -0.48 16.34
C PHE A 41 25.52 -0.52 15.49
N MET A 42 26.05 0.64 15.13
CA MET A 42 27.22 0.76 14.27
C MET A 42 27.91 2.10 14.50
N ASP A 43 29.22 2.07 14.75
CA ASP A 43 30.09 3.24 14.80
C ASP A 43 30.82 3.37 13.45
N ALA A 44 30.59 4.48 12.74
CA ALA A 44 31.14 4.71 11.41
C ALA A 44 32.44 5.53 11.44
N ASN A 45 32.81 6.08 12.59
CA ASN A 45 33.91 7.03 12.71
C ASN A 45 34.99 6.61 13.74
N ASN A 46 34.80 5.48 14.41
CA ASN A 46 35.67 4.88 15.42
C ASN A 46 35.82 5.71 16.72
N ASP A 47 34.76 6.42 17.15
CA ASP A 47 34.73 7.12 18.45
C ASP A 47 34.23 6.25 19.62
N GLY A 48 33.78 5.03 19.31
CA GLY A 48 33.26 4.06 20.28
C GLY A 48 31.75 4.15 20.51
N VAL A 49 31.02 5.00 19.77
CA VAL A 49 29.56 5.10 19.91
C VAL A 49 28.87 5.15 18.55
N GLY A 50 27.77 4.42 18.42
CA GLY A 50 27.08 4.31 17.15
C GLY A 50 26.52 5.65 16.63
N ASP A 51 26.53 5.81 15.32
CA ASP A 51 26.10 7.00 14.60
C ASP A 51 25.25 6.63 13.35
N LEU A 52 24.73 7.64 12.65
CA LEU A 52 23.82 7.46 11.49
C LEU A 52 24.53 7.64 10.13
N LYS A 53 25.86 7.73 10.14
CA LYS A 53 26.64 8.24 9.01
C LYS A 53 26.99 7.17 7.98
#